data_AF-A0A068RXU1-F1
#
_entry.id   AF-A0A068RXU1-F1
#
_cell.length_a   1.000
_cell.length_b   1.000
_cell.length_c   1.000
_cell.angle_alpha   90.00
_cell.angle_beta   90.00
_cell.angle_gamma   90.00
#
_symmetry.space_group_name_H-M   'P 1'
#
loop_
_entity.id
_entity.type
_entity.pdbx_description
1 polymer ?
#
loop_
_entity_poly.entity_id
_entity_poly.type
_entity_poly.pdbx_seq_one_letter_code
_entity_poly.pdbx_strand_id
1 'polypeptide(L)'
;MMRCTQSSFDPYHYSVDRDEDSNDDDDDDDKDPDYFGSLFEVYFPDDGREYQRGIQLLHHPQFLLLYIPENGTKMKLIKPANDPYHRNRIMERAKIENSIGRKRLLLPYYALSHLWGVSKANLQLWHAIGEHVDDEKGHPAAPVSMRTEKRETLLKLLAAYPDSYWWIDVLCARTDTPLAIMGDIYACCQQCIAMIDCPADLIPQIHAISRHRLRNEKSIMSSGADQYLDYCSLKADILGKVMQCQWWKRVWTWQEIVLPKKVMVMAETAVDIFDSNVIDAQDLIDFGMGDVIHVSKFCHGK
;
A
#
# COMPACT_ATOMS: atom_id res chain seq x y z
N MET A 1 58.55 39.96 -9.35
CA MET A 1 59.23 39.80 -10.65
C MET A 1 58.30 40.35 -11.72
N MET A 2 58.74 41.25 -12.62
CA MET A 2 57.91 41.77 -13.73
C MET A 2 57.67 40.65 -14.78
N ARG A 3 56.65 40.64 -15.64
CA ARG A 3 55.96 41.70 -16.43
C ARG A 3 54.43 41.42 -16.48
N CYS A 4 53.51 42.39 -16.52
CA CYS A 4 53.11 43.31 -17.63
C CYS A 4 52.61 42.58 -18.90
N THR A 5 51.51 42.96 -19.59
CA THR A 5 50.48 44.02 -19.41
C THR A 5 49.20 43.60 -20.22
N GLN A 6 48.10 44.34 -20.53
CA GLN A 6 47.72 45.78 -20.51
C GLN A 6 46.17 45.97 -20.57
N SER A 7 45.67 47.21 -20.37
CA SER A 7 44.49 47.93 -20.97
C SER A 7 43.20 47.20 -21.41
N SER A 8 41.99 47.81 -21.37
CA SER A 8 41.63 49.26 -21.25
C SER A 8 40.17 49.54 -20.81
N PHE A 9 40.00 50.61 -20.01
CA PHE A 9 38.92 51.62 -19.92
C PHE A 9 37.40 51.32 -20.10
N ASP A 10 36.64 51.95 -19.18
CA ASP A 10 35.18 52.21 -19.05
C ASP A 10 34.64 53.25 -20.09
N PRO A 11 33.33 53.68 -20.16
CA PRO A 11 32.36 53.92 -19.05
C PRO A 11 30.84 53.68 -19.30
N TYR A 12 29.96 53.87 -18.27
CA TYR A 12 28.93 54.96 -18.20
C TYR A 12 27.84 54.83 -17.08
N HIS A 13 27.66 55.90 -16.28
CA HIS A 13 26.47 56.35 -15.47
C HIS A 13 25.82 55.44 -14.38
N TYR A 14 25.72 55.87 -13.10
CA TYR A 14 24.73 56.78 -12.42
C TYR A 14 23.31 56.18 -12.25
N SER A 15 22.56 56.33 -11.14
CA SER A 15 22.72 56.93 -9.79
C SER A 15 21.59 56.38 -8.87
N VAL A 16 21.79 55.97 -7.60
CA VAL A 16 21.89 56.73 -6.32
C VAL A 16 20.57 57.39 -5.84
N ASP A 17 20.38 57.39 -4.50
CA ASP A 17 19.28 57.93 -3.65
C ASP A 17 17.97 57.10 -3.56
N ARG A 18 17.30 56.91 -2.39
CA ARG A 18 17.65 57.12 -0.95
C ARG A 18 16.70 56.35 0.01
N ASP A 19 17.19 56.10 1.24
CA ASP A 19 16.67 56.38 2.61
C ASP A 19 15.13 56.58 2.81
N GLU A 20 14.49 56.28 3.94
CA GLU A 20 14.93 56.22 5.35
C GLU A 20 13.87 55.49 6.24
N ASP A 21 14.27 54.91 7.40
CA ASP A 21 13.48 54.67 8.65
C ASP A 21 12.17 53.80 8.67
N SER A 22 11.81 53.07 9.75
CA SER A 22 12.43 52.85 11.10
C SER A 22 11.83 51.64 11.87
N ASN A 23 12.55 51.18 12.90
CA ASN A 23 12.13 50.42 14.11
C ASN A 23 11.55 48.98 13.98
N ASP A 24 12.44 48.01 14.21
CA ASP A 24 12.42 47.02 15.31
C ASP A 24 11.15 46.86 16.18
N ASP A 25 10.66 45.62 16.32
CA ASP A 25 10.67 44.84 17.58
C ASP A 25 10.44 43.33 17.26
N ASP A 26 10.80 42.43 18.18
CA ASP A 26 10.93 40.96 17.96
C ASP A 26 9.63 40.11 18.17
N ASP A 27 9.76 38.79 17.95
CA ASP A 27 8.81 37.67 18.18
C ASP A 27 7.53 37.66 17.28
N ASP A 28 7.09 36.57 16.64
CA ASP A 28 7.12 35.14 17.01
C ASP A 28 7.28 34.19 15.78
N ASP A 29 7.58 32.91 16.02
CA ASP A 29 8.01 31.90 15.02
C ASP A 29 6.83 31.24 14.24
N ASP A 30 6.04 32.02 13.51
CA ASP A 30 4.80 31.56 12.85
C ASP A 30 5.05 30.87 11.48
N LYS A 31 5.70 29.69 11.52
CA LYS A 31 5.78 28.73 10.41
C LYS A 31 5.50 27.31 10.88
N ASP A 32 4.24 26.89 10.79
CA ASP A 32 3.78 25.52 11.03
C ASP A 32 3.45 24.77 9.71
N PRO A 33 4.44 24.13 9.03
CA PRO A 33 4.21 23.35 7.82
C PRO A 33 3.88 21.88 8.13
N ASP A 34 2.62 21.49 7.89
CA ASP A 34 2.19 20.12 7.53
C ASP A 34 2.70 18.95 8.40
N TYR A 35 2.86 19.15 9.72
CA TYR A 35 3.51 18.18 10.62
C TYR A 35 2.89 16.76 10.62
N PHE A 36 1.62 16.62 10.22
CA PHE A 36 0.92 15.33 10.20
C PHE A 36 1.18 14.43 8.98
N GLY A 37 1.77 14.95 7.89
CA GLY A 37 2.08 14.12 6.70
C GLY A 37 3.16 13.06 6.94
N SER A 38 3.92 13.16 8.04
CA SER A 38 5.14 12.38 8.27
C SER A 38 4.98 11.19 9.23
N LEU A 39 3.85 11.05 9.93
CA LEU A 39 3.74 10.14 11.09
C LEU A 39 3.86 8.63 10.75
N PHE A 40 3.72 8.28 9.47
CA PHE A 40 3.90 6.91 8.96
C PHE A 40 4.88 6.79 7.76
N GLU A 41 5.47 7.88 7.26
CA GLU A 41 6.62 7.76 6.35
C GLU A 41 7.86 7.37 7.17
N VAL A 42 8.07 6.06 7.32
CA VAL A 42 9.30 5.51 7.91
C VAL A 42 10.47 5.82 6.96
N TYR A 43 11.14 6.94 7.20
CA TYR A 43 12.26 7.42 6.38
C TYR A 43 13.46 6.47 6.48
N PHE A 44 13.58 5.58 5.49
CA PHE A 44 14.79 4.81 5.26
C PHE A 44 15.75 5.62 4.38
N PRO A 45 16.97 5.95 4.83
CA PRO A 45 17.92 6.73 4.03
C PRO A 45 18.37 5.94 2.79
N ASP A 46 18.11 6.53 1.62
CA ASP A 46 18.37 5.94 0.31
C ASP A 46 19.85 6.06 -0.11
N ASP A 47 20.50 4.90 -0.18
CA ASP A 47 21.84 4.69 -0.72
C ASP A 47 21.85 3.67 -1.88
N GLY A 48 20.70 3.48 -2.54
CA GLY A 48 20.52 2.52 -3.62
C GLY A 48 20.37 1.05 -3.19
N ARG A 49 20.46 0.72 -1.88
CA ARG A 49 20.19 -0.64 -1.38
C ARG A 49 18.79 -1.14 -1.74
N GLU A 50 17.77 -0.29 -1.77
CA GLU A 50 16.42 -0.70 -2.15
C GLU A 50 16.30 -1.16 -3.61
N TYR A 51 17.00 -0.49 -4.52
CA TYR A 51 17.08 -0.94 -5.92
C TYR A 51 17.74 -2.33 -6.01
N GLN A 52 18.79 -2.56 -5.21
CA GLN A 52 19.49 -3.84 -5.18
C GLN A 52 18.63 -4.97 -4.61
N ARG A 53 17.81 -4.74 -3.56
CA ARG A 53 16.90 -5.74 -2.98
C ARG A 53 15.98 -6.36 -4.04
N GLY A 54 15.33 -5.54 -4.87
CA GLY A 54 14.45 -6.04 -5.94
C GLY A 54 15.20 -6.91 -6.96
N ILE A 55 16.40 -6.50 -7.37
CA ILE A 55 17.23 -7.31 -8.28
C ILE A 55 17.69 -8.62 -7.61
N GLN A 56 18.06 -8.59 -6.33
CA GLN A 56 18.46 -9.78 -5.57
C GLN A 56 17.28 -10.76 -5.41
N LEU A 57 16.08 -10.26 -5.11
CA LEU A 57 14.86 -11.05 -4.99
C LEU A 57 14.52 -11.81 -6.27
N LEU A 58 14.67 -11.17 -7.45
CA LEU A 58 14.49 -11.83 -8.75
C LEU A 58 15.52 -12.93 -9.08
N HIS A 59 16.65 -12.97 -8.37
CA HIS A 59 17.66 -14.02 -8.48
C HIS A 59 17.61 -15.01 -7.31
N HIS A 60 16.71 -14.82 -6.33
CA HIS A 60 16.64 -15.65 -5.14
C HIS A 60 15.98 -17.01 -5.46
N PRO A 61 16.63 -18.16 -5.18
CA PRO A 61 16.17 -19.47 -5.64
C PRO A 61 14.88 -19.97 -5.00
N GLN A 62 14.38 -19.28 -3.97
CA GLN A 62 13.13 -19.59 -3.27
C GLN A 62 12.07 -18.49 -3.39
N PHE A 63 12.32 -17.45 -4.21
CA PHE A 63 11.27 -16.50 -4.58
C PHE A 63 10.41 -17.09 -5.68
N LEU A 64 9.10 -17.17 -5.44
CA LEU A 64 8.11 -17.80 -6.32
C LEU A 64 6.94 -16.84 -6.54
N LEU A 65 6.49 -16.71 -7.79
CA LEU A 65 5.34 -15.89 -8.16
C LEU A 65 4.30 -16.76 -8.87
N LEU A 66 3.02 -16.47 -8.62
CA LEU A 66 1.92 -16.93 -9.45
C LEU A 66 1.80 -15.99 -10.66
N TYR A 67 2.04 -16.51 -11.86
CA TYR A 67 1.79 -15.81 -13.12
C TYR A 67 0.37 -16.05 -13.61
N ILE A 68 -0.31 -14.98 -14.02
CA ILE A 68 -1.66 -14.98 -14.58
C ILE A 68 -1.55 -14.75 -16.09
N PRO A 69 -1.80 -15.75 -16.96
CA PRO A 69 -1.68 -15.57 -18.41
C PRO A 69 -2.75 -14.64 -19.00
N GLU A 70 -2.35 -13.77 -19.93
CA GLU A 70 -3.27 -12.89 -20.67
C GLU A 70 -4.38 -13.64 -21.42
N ASN A 71 -4.03 -14.80 -21.99
CA ASN A 71 -4.89 -15.60 -22.86
C ASN A 71 -5.89 -16.51 -22.10
N GLY A 72 -6.11 -16.28 -20.80
CA GLY A 72 -7.00 -17.10 -19.97
C GLY A 72 -6.56 -18.56 -19.77
N THR A 73 -5.33 -18.91 -20.14
CA THR A 73 -4.78 -20.23 -19.78
C THR A 73 -4.48 -20.33 -18.29
N LYS A 74 -4.39 -21.57 -17.80
CA LYS A 74 -4.22 -21.90 -16.39
C LYS A 74 -3.03 -21.17 -15.75
N MET A 75 -3.23 -20.64 -14.54
CA MET A 75 -2.23 -19.86 -13.79
C MET A 75 -1.05 -20.75 -13.39
N LYS A 76 0.16 -20.19 -13.28
CA LYS A 76 1.39 -21.00 -13.09
C LYS A 76 2.31 -20.43 -12.03
N LEU A 77 2.85 -21.30 -11.18
CA LEU A 77 3.90 -20.93 -10.23
C LEU A 77 5.26 -20.93 -10.93
N ILE A 78 5.94 -19.78 -10.93
CA ILE A 78 7.21 -19.57 -11.63
C ILE A 78 8.27 -19.00 -10.69
N LYS A 79 9.53 -19.45 -10.85
CA LYS A 79 10.69 -18.92 -10.11
C LYS A 79 11.49 -17.99 -11.02
N PRO A 80 11.49 -16.66 -10.78
CA PRO A 80 12.28 -15.74 -11.60
C PRO A 80 13.78 -16.08 -11.65
N ALA A 81 14.35 -16.69 -10.60
CA ALA A 81 15.74 -17.15 -10.62
C ALA A 81 16.03 -18.18 -11.74
N ASN A 82 15.07 -19.08 -12.01
CA ASN A 82 15.23 -20.19 -12.95
C ASN A 82 14.54 -19.95 -14.30
N ASP A 83 13.70 -18.93 -14.42
CA ASP A 83 12.99 -18.56 -15.64
C ASP A 83 13.49 -17.21 -16.19
N PRO A 84 14.40 -17.20 -17.19
CA PRO A 84 14.91 -15.97 -17.79
C PRO A 84 13.85 -15.17 -18.55
N TYR A 85 12.80 -15.82 -19.09
CA TYR A 85 11.75 -15.14 -19.84
C TYR A 85 10.92 -14.27 -18.89
N HIS A 86 10.38 -14.85 -17.83
CA HIS A 86 9.62 -14.12 -16.83
C HIS A 86 10.51 -13.12 -16.06
N ARG A 87 11.76 -13.46 -15.72
CA ARG A 87 12.68 -12.52 -15.05
C ARG A 87 12.98 -11.28 -15.89
N ASN A 88 13.37 -11.45 -17.14
CA ASN A 88 13.68 -10.32 -18.03
C ASN A 88 12.43 -9.44 -18.23
N ARG A 89 11.28 -10.07 -18.44
CA ARG A 89 9.99 -9.38 -18.61
C ARG A 89 9.58 -8.54 -17.39
N ILE A 90 9.77 -9.08 -16.17
CA ILE A 90 9.55 -8.33 -14.92
C ILE A 90 10.53 -7.16 -14.82
N MET A 91 11.82 -7.36 -15.16
CA MET A 91 12.83 -6.29 -15.16
C MET A 91 12.58 -5.20 -16.21
N GLU A 92 12.08 -5.55 -17.40
CA GLU A 92 11.76 -4.60 -18.47
C GLU A 92 10.57 -3.70 -18.08
N ARG A 93 9.50 -4.30 -17.58
CA ARG A 93 8.36 -3.56 -17.01
C ARG A 93 8.78 -2.68 -15.83
N ALA A 94 9.61 -3.20 -14.92
CA ALA A 94 10.16 -2.40 -13.81
C ALA A 94 10.99 -1.21 -14.31
N LYS A 95 11.81 -1.36 -15.37
CA LYS A 95 12.54 -0.22 -15.97
C LYS A 95 11.59 0.83 -16.53
N ILE A 96 10.53 0.43 -17.24
CA ILE A 96 9.52 1.34 -17.79
C ILE A 96 8.84 2.11 -16.66
N GLU A 97 8.32 1.42 -15.64
CA GLU A 97 7.61 2.05 -14.53
C GLU A 97 8.47 2.95 -13.63
N ASN A 98 9.74 2.57 -13.40
CA ASN A 98 10.64 3.33 -12.53
C ASN A 98 11.47 4.40 -13.28
N SER A 99 11.34 4.50 -14.61
CA SER A 99 11.96 5.56 -15.43
C SER A 99 11.54 6.98 -15.02
N ILE A 100 10.39 7.12 -14.35
CA ILE A 100 9.84 8.37 -13.82
C ILE A 100 10.48 8.73 -12.46
N GLY A 101 11.82 8.71 -12.39
CA GLY A 101 12.61 9.16 -11.24
C GLY A 101 12.32 8.45 -9.90
N ARG A 102 11.88 7.19 -9.91
CA ARG A 102 11.50 6.47 -8.68
C ARG A 102 12.75 6.00 -7.91
N LYS A 103 12.84 6.33 -6.62
CA LYS A 103 13.93 5.95 -5.69
C LYS A 103 14.02 4.43 -5.45
N ARG A 104 12.88 3.80 -5.14
CA ARG A 104 12.73 2.34 -4.97
C ARG A 104 12.50 1.65 -6.31
N LEU A 105 13.17 0.53 -6.56
CA LEU A 105 12.78 -0.41 -7.63
C LEU A 105 11.52 -1.16 -7.22
N LEU A 106 10.36 -0.66 -7.63
CA LEU A 106 9.12 -1.44 -7.57
C LEU A 106 9.14 -2.49 -8.68
N LEU A 107 8.91 -3.74 -8.31
CA LEU A 107 8.74 -4.84 -9.24
C LEU A 107 7.24 -5.00 -9.55
N PRO A 108 6.85 -5.21 -10.82
CA PRO A 108 5.46 -5.33 -11.26
C PRO A 108 4.86 -6.70 -10.89
N TYR A 109 4.75 -6.95 -9.59
CA TYR A 109 3.94 -8.01 -9.00
C TYR A 109 3.11 -7.46 -7.84
N TYR A 110 1.94 -8.04 -7.65
CA TYR A 110 1.04 -7.76 -6.53
C TYR A 110 1.34 -8.70 -5.38
N ALA A 111 1.15 -8.27 -4.13
CA ALA A 111 1.23 -9.14 -2.96
C ALA A 111 -0.16 -9.33 -2.36
N LEU A 112 -0.64 -10.56 -2.26
CA LEU A 112 -1.86 -10.85 -1.50
C LEU A 112 -1.51 -11.03 -0.02
N SER A 113 -2.17 -10.24 0.81
CA SER A 113 -2.24 -10.44 2.25
C SER A 113 -3.59 -11.06 2.60
N HIS A 114 -3.62 -12.14 3.38
CA HIS A 114 -4.89 -12.74 3.77
C HIS A 114 -4.84 -13.60 5.03
N LEU A 115 -6.02 -13.78 5.65
CA LEU A 115 -6.24 -14.85 6.64
C LEU A 115 -6.27 -16.22 5.94
N TRP A 116 -5.56 -17.19 6.52
CA TRP A 116 -5.48 -18.60 6.08
C TRP A 116 -6.68 -19.43 6.57
N GLY A 117 -6.73 -20.73 6.22
CA GLY A 117 -7.68 -21.67 6.84
C GLY A 117 -7.60 -21.68 8.37
N VAL A 118 -8.77 -21.63 9.03
CA VAL A 118 -8.89 -21.30 10.46
C VAL A 118 -8.47 -22.44 11.40
N SER A 119 -7.23 -22.33 11.90
CA SER A 119 -6.58 -23.21 12.90
C SER A 119 -6.19 -24.61 12.41
N LYS A 120 -5.25 -25.24 13.14
CA LYS A 120 -4.82 -26.63 12.90
C LYS A 120 -5.95 -27.67 13.03
N ALA A 121 -7.05 -27.33 13.71
CA ALA A 121 -8.20 -28.22 13.89
C ALA A 121 -9.20 -28.18 12.72
N ASN A 122 -9.25 -27.08 11.96
CA ASN A 122 -10.14 -26.88 10.81
C ASN A 122 -9.34 -26.33 9.62
N LEU A 123 -8.38 -27.13 9.14
CA LEU A 123 -7.66 -26.86 7.89
C LEU A 123 -8.63 -26.96 6.71
N GLN A 124 -9.23 -25.83 6.33
CA GLN A 124 -10.07 -25.70 5.14
C GLN A 124 -9.20 -25.84 3.87
N LEU A 125 -8.85 -27.07 3.52
CA LEU A 125 -8.06 -27.34 2.32
C LEU A 125 -8.88 -27.07 1.05
N TRP A 126 -8.25 -26.43 0.08
CA TRP A 126 -8.79 -26.22 -1.26
C TRP A 126 -8.23 -27.30 -2.20
N HIS A 127 -8.91 -28.43 -2.28
CA HIS A 127 -8.45 -29.55 -3.13
C HIS A 127 -8.50 -29.22 -4.62
N ALA A 128 -9.51 -28.46 -5.07
CA ALA A 128 -9.67 -28.02 -6.45
C ALA A 128 -8.67 -26.91 -6.88
N ILE A 129 -7.72 -26.46 -6.05
CA ILE A 129 -6.73 -25.45 -6.48
C ILE A 129 -5.91 -25.91 -7.70
N GLY A 130 -5.66 -27.21 -7.80
CA GLY A 130 -5.00 -27.84 -8.94
C GLY A 130 -5.80 -27.80 -10.25
N GLU A 131 -7.06 -27.39 -10.24
CA GLU A 131 -7.84 -27.10 -11.45
C GLU A 131 -7.51 -25.70 -12.02
N HIS A 132 -7.10 -24.77 -11.16
CA HIS A 132 -6.83 -23.37 -11.51
C HIS A 132 -5.33 -23.02 -11.63
N VAL A 133 -4.46 -23.75 -10.91
CA VAL A 133 -3.01 -23.45 -10.80
C VAL A 133 -2.16 -24.69 -11.15
N ASP A 134 -1.11 -24.49 -11.94
CA ASP A 134 0.00 -25.44 -12.13
C ASP A 134 1.21 -25.06 -11.25
N ASP A 135 1.97 -26.07 -10.81
CA ASP A 135 3.25 -25.94 -10.15
C ASP A 135 4.39 -25.59 -11.12
N GLU A 136 5.59 -25.37 -10.56
CA GLU A 136 6.83 -25.05 -11.30
C GLU A 136 7.25 -26.11 -12.34
N LYS A 137 6.65 -27.30 -12.30
CA LYS A 137 6.94 -28.43 -13.18
C LYS A 137 5.79 -28.68 -14.17
N GLY A 138 4.71 -27.89 -14.12
CA GLY A 138 3.54 -28.04 -14.97
C GLY A 138 2.52 -29.07 -14.49
N HIS A 139 2.56 -29.50 -13.22
CA HIS A 139 1.54 -30.37 -12.64
C HIS A 139 0.48 -29.56 -11.89
N PRO A 140 -0.77 -30.06 -11.76
CA PRO A 140 -1.77 -29.48 -10.86
C PRO A 140 -1.23 -29.17 -9.45
N ALA A 141 -1.43 -27.95 -8.98
CA ALA A 141 -0.98 -27.52 -7.66
C ALA A 141 -1.60 -28.36 -6.52
N ALA A 142 -0.79 -28.64 -5.50
CA ALA A 142 -1.23 -29.39 -4.32
C ALA A 142 -2.26 -28.60 -3.47
N PRO A 143 -3.15 -29.26 -2.71
CA PRO A 143 -4.16 -28.58 -1.90
C PRO A 143 -3.58 -27.60 -0.87
N VAL A 144 -4.12 -26.38 -0.82
CA VAL A 144 -3.66 -25.29 0.07
C VAL A 144 -4.69 -24.95 1.16
N SER A 145 -4.24 -24.42 2.30
CA SER A 145 -5.13 -24.03 3.41
C SER A 145 -5.77 -22.66 3.15
N MET A 146 -6.98 -22.66 2.59
CA MET A 146 -7.68 -21.45 2.15
C MET A 146 -9.16 -21.48 2.57
N ARG A 147 -9.60 -20.47 3.33
CA ARG A 147 -11.01 -20.26 3.70
C ARG A 147 -11.92 -20.38 2.47
N THR A 148 -13.02 -21.13 2.60
CA THR A 148 -13.93 -21.44 1.50
C THR A 148 -14.58 -20.18 0.94
N GLU A 149 -14.95 -19.28 1.85
CA GLU A 149 -15.61 -18.00 1.60
C GLU A 149 -14.76 -17.05 0.72
N LYS A 150 -13.43 -17.18 0.78
CA LYS A 150 -12.46 -16.36 0.04
C LYS A 150 -12.21 -16.81 -1.41
N ARG A 151 -12.48 -18.09 -1.74
CA ARG A 151 -11.95 -18.73 -2.96
C ARG A 151 -12.48 -18.08 -4.24
N GLU A 152 -13.78 -17.79 -4.29
CA GLU A 152 -14.39 -17.17 -5.47
C GLU A 152 -13.93 -15.72 -5.67
N THR A 153 -13.92 -14.91 -4.61
CA THR A 153 -13.45 -13.51 -4.65
C THR A 153 -11.97 -13.43 -5.03
N LEU A 154 -11.12 -14.37 -4.59
CA LEU A 154 -9.73 -14.46 -5.05
C LEU A 154 -9.64 -14.81 -6.55
N LEU A 155 -10.42 -15.77 -7.05
CA LEU A 155 -10.43 -16.09 -8.48
C LEU A 155 -10.91 -14.90 -9.34
N LYS A 156 -11.93 -14.16 -8.88
CA LYS A 156 -12.40 -12.91 -9.51
C LYS A 156 -11.31 -11.85 -9.54
N LEU A 157 -10.60 -11.65 -8.41
CA LEU A 157 -9.48 -10.72 -8.30
C LEU A 157 -8.38 -11.06 -9.31
N LEU A 158 -7.90 -12.31 -9.32
CA LEU A 158 -6.83 -12.73 -10.22
C LEU A 158 -7.23 -12.64 -11.70
N ALA A 159 -8.47 -13.01 -12.05
CA ALA A 159 -8.97 -12.96 -13.42
C ALA A 159 -9.10 -11.52 -13.97
N ALA A 160 -9.27 -10.52 -13.11
CA ALA A 160 -9.36 -9.11 -13.52
C ALA A 160 -7.99 -8.42 -13.69
N TYR A 161 -6.91 -9.07 -13.24
CA TYR A 161 -5.53 -8.67 -13.51
C TYR A 161 -4.87 -9.70 -14.43
N PRO A 162 -5.31 -9.84 -15.69
CA PRO A 162 -4.61 -10.68 -16.66
C PRO A 162 -3.18 -10.18 -16.87
N ASP A 163 -2.31 -11.08 -17.32
CA ASP A 163 -0.92 -10.79 -17.64
C ASP A 163 -0.07 -10.22 -16.48
N SER A 164 -0.33 -10.68 -15.26
CA SER A 164 0.25 -10.16 -14.02
C SER A 164 1.00 -11.23 -13.21
N TYR A 165 1.71 -10.79 -12.18
CA TYR A 165 2.44 -11.64 -11.24
C TYR A 165 1.96 -11.39 -9.82
N TRP A 166 1.86 -12.44 -9.01
CA TRP A 166 1.37 -12.36 -7.63
C TRP A 166 2.25 -13.14 -6.66
N TRP A 167 2.58 -12.54 -5.52
CA TRP A 167 2.95 -13.27 -4.32
C TRP A 167 1.69 -13.59 -3.52
N ILE A 168 1.42 -14.87 -3.27
CA ILE A 168 0.31 -15.33 -2.42
C ILE A 168 0.90 -16.35 -1.45
N ASP A 169 0.97 -16.05 -0.16
CA ASP A 169 1.79 -16.84 0.79
C ASP A 169 1.44 -18.34 0.80
N VAL A 170 0.17 -18.74 0.82
CA VAL A 170 -0.23 -20.16 0.78
C VAL A 170 0.06 -20.90 -0.54
N LEU A 171 0.40 -20.18 -1.62
CA LEU A 171 0.79 -20.75 -2.93
C LEU A 171 2.29 -20.61 -3.21
N CYS A 172 2.91 -19.54 -2.72
CA CYS A 172 4.27 -19.10 -3.06
C CYS A 172 5.28 -19.42 -1.95
N ALA A 173 4.89 -19.38 -0.67
CA ALA A 173 5.75 -19.78 0.42
C ALA A 173 5.91 -21.31 0.47
N ARG A 174 7.07 -21.75 0.96
CA ARG A 174 7.45 -23.15 1.17
C ARG A 174 8.00 -23.30 2.58
N THR A 175 8.17 -24.55 3.03
CA THR A 175 8.78 -24.87 4.34
C THR A 175 10.21 -24.34 4.49
N ASP A 176 10.87 -24.04 3.36
CA ASP A 176 12.24 -23.53 3.26
C ASP A 176 12.33 -22.04 2.84
N THR A 177 11.20 -21.35 2.59
CA THR A 177 11.20 -19.90 2.27
C THR A 177 11.80 -19.10 3.42
N PRO A 178 12.93 -18.39 3.23
CA PRO A 178 13.59 -17.71 4.34
C PRO A 178 12.80 -16.51 4.84
N LEU A 179 12.67 -16.38 6.16
CA LEU A 179 12.11 -15.16 6.78
C LEU A 179 12.88 -13.89 6.37
N ALA A 180 14.16 -14.03 6.00
CA ALA A 180 15.00 -12.95 5.49
C ALA A 180 14.44 -12.27 4.22
N ILE A 181 13.78 -13.01 3.31
CA ILE A 181 13.23 -12.42 2.08
C ILE A 181 11.79 -11.93 2.25
N MET A 182 11.07 -12.32 3.30
CA MET A 182 9.66 -11.98 3.49
C MET A 182 9.42 -10.46 3.55
N GLY A 183 10.31 -9.71 4.21
CA GLY A 183 10.25 -8.25 4.21
C GLY A 183 10.46 -7.65 2.83
N ASP A 184 11.45 -8.14 2.08
CA ASP A 184 11.76 -7.65 0.72
C ASP A 184 10.63 -7.99 -0.29
N ILE A 185 9.90 -9.09 -0.08
CA ILE A 185 8.73 -9.45 -0.89
C ILE A 185 7.62 -8.41 -0.79
N TYR A 186 7.27 -7.95 0.42
CA TYR A 186 6.27 -6.90 0.59
C TYR A 186 6.83 -5.51 0.23
N ALA A 187 8.12 -5.25 0.48
CA ALA A 187 8.77 -3.99 0.10
C ALA A 187 8.85 -3.76 -1.42
N CYS A 188 9.26 -4.77 -2.18
CA CYS A 188 9.48 -4.63 -3.62
C CYS A 188 8.22 -4.83 -4.48
N CYS A 189 7.08 -5.20 -3.90
CA CYS A 189 5.82 -5.33 -4.66
C CYS A 189 5.30 -3.98 -5.16
N GLN A 190 4.55 -4.00 -6.27
CA GLN A 190 3.90 -2.83 -6.86
C GLN A 190 2.76 -2.31 -5.97
N GLN A 191 1.99 -3.24 -5.40
CA GLN A 191 0.81 -3.00 -4.58
C GLN A 191 0.51 -4.27 -3.77
N CYS A 192 0.14 -4.11 -2.50
CA CYS A 192 -0.44 -5.19 -1.70
C CYS A 192 -1.97 -5.09 -1.68
N ILE A 193 -2.66 -6.23 -1.63
CA ILE A 193 -4.12 -6.31 -1.45
C ILE A 193 -4.39 -7.20 -0.23
N ALA A 194 -4.96 -6.60 0.80
CA ALA A 194 -5.39 -7.25 2.04
C ALA A 194 -6.84 -7.73 1.93
N MET A 195 -7.03 -9.04 1.74
CA MET A 195 -8.33 -9.70 1.80
C MET A 195 -8.69 -10.08 3.25
N ILE A 196 -9.34 -9.15 3.94
CA ILE A 196 -9.66 -9.23 5.38
C ILE A 196 -10.99 -9.93 5.63
N ASP A 197 -11.15 -10.53 6.81
CA ASP A 197 -12.34 -11.31 7.20
C ASP A 197 -13.53 -10.45 7.68
N CYS A 198 -13.84 -9.37 6.97
CA CYS A 198 -14.97 -8.48 7.24
C CYS A 198 -16.22 -8.79 6.36
N PRO A 199 -17.41 -8.29 6.73
CA PRO A 199 -18.60 -8.27 5.88
C PRO A 199 -18.38 -7.48 4.58
N ALA A 200 -18.87 -8.00 3.46
CA ALA A 200 -18.70 -7.40 2.13
C ALA A 200 -19.22 -5.96 2.00
N ASP A 201 -20.25 -5.58 2.76
CA ASP A 201 -20.87 -4.26 2.73
C ASP A 201 -20.15 -3.21 3.61
N LEU A 202 -19.18 -3.61 4.43
CA LEU A 202 -18.53 -2.72 5.40
C LEU A 202 -17.68 -1.63 4.72
N ILE A 203 -16.98 -1.96 3.63
CA ILE A 203 -16.19 -0.98 2.86
C ILE A 203 -17.08 -0.03 2.05
N PRO A 204 -18.15 -0.50 1.36
CA PRO A 204 -19.20 0.37 0.83
C PRO A 204 -19.80 1.34 1.86
N GLN A 205 -20.02 0.90 3.11
CA GLN A 205 -20.50 1.77 4.19
C GLN A 205 -19.47 2.85 4.57
N ILE A 206 -18.19 2.51 4.74
CA ILE A 206 -17.10 3.48 4.99
C ILE A 206 -17.08 4.54 3.90
N HIS A 207 -17.06 4.11 2.63
CA HIS A 207 -17.11 5.00 1.47
C HIS A 207 -18.34 5.90 1.43
N ALA A 208 -19.52 5.41 1.84
CA ALA A 208 -20.73 6.24 1.95
C ALA A 208 -20.59 7.33 3.02
N ILE A 209 -20.04 6.99 4.19
CA ILE A 209 -19.86 7.93 5.31
C ILE A 209 -18.78 8.97 5.02
N SER A 210 -17.63 8.57 4.44
CA SER A 210 -16.57 9.50 4.02
C SER A 210 -17.07 10.50 2.97
N ARG A 211 -17.82 10.03 1.95
CA ARG A 211 -18.45 10.93 0.96
C ARG A 211 -19.52 11.83 1.55
N HIS A 212 -20.23 11.39 2.60
CA HIS A 212 -21.17 12.25 3.33
C HIS A 212 -20.44 13.34 4.12
N ARG A 213 -19.35 13.01 4.85
CA ARG A 213 -18.50 13.99 5.54
C ARG A 213 -17.97 15.03 4.56
N LEU A 214 -17.31 14.62 3.47
CA LEU A 214 -16.70 15.54 2.49
C LEU A 214 -17.70 16.52 1.85
N ARG A 215 -18.97 16.15 1.71
CA ARG A 215 -20.02 17.05 1.19
C ARG A 215 -20.60 17.99 2.25
N ASN A 216 -20.71 17.50 3.49
CA ASN A 216 -21.54 18.11 4.53
C ASN A 216 -20.75 18.53 5.78
N GLU A 217 -19.42 18.60 5.75
CA GLU A 217 -18.57 18.83 6.95
C GLU A 217 -19.00 20.04 7.79
N LYS A 218 -19.23 21.20 7.15
CA LYS A 218 -19.75 22.41 7.82
C LYS A 218 -21.17 22.24 8.40
N SER A 219 -21.98 21.36 7.81
CA SER A 219 -23.34 21.05 8.25
C SER A 219 -23.34 20.05 9.42
N ILE A 220 -22.48 19.02 9.38
CA ILE A 220 -22.33 18.02 10.46
C ILE A 220 -21.71 18.66 11.71
N MET A 221 -20.89 19.70 11.56
CA MET A 221 -20.37 20.51 12.67
C MET A 221 -21.32 21.61 13.18
N SER A 222 -22.47 21.83 12.51
CA SER A 222 -23.48 22.83 12.92
C SER A 222 -24.89 22.25 13.12
N SER A 223 -25.04 20.93 13.02
CA SER A 223 -26.24 20.21 13.41
C SER A 223 -26.36 20.11 14.94
N GLY A 224 -27.56 19.76 15.42
CA GLY A 224 -27.77 19.51 16.85
C GLY A 224 -26.92 18.33 17.35
N ALA A 225 -26.48 18.39 18.61
CA ALA A 225 -25.53 17.44 19.19
C ALA A 225 -25.90 15.97 18.97
N ASP A 226 -27.19 15.63 19.01
CA ASP A 226 -27.71 14.28 18.78
C ASP A 226 -27.29 13.72 17.41
N GLN A 227 -27.34 14.52 16.34
CA GLN A 227 -26.95 14.08 14.99
C GLN A 227 -25.44 13.87 14.84
N TYR A 228 -24.63 14.60 15.62
CA TYR A 228 -23.19 14.39 15.69
C TYR A 228 -22.85 13.11 16.48
N LEU A 229 -23.58 12.85 17.58
CA LEU A 229 -23.45 11.62 18.37
C LEU A 229 -23.86 10.38 17.55
N ASP A 230 -24.97 10.45 16.80
CA ASP A 230 -25.40 9.38 15.88
C ASP A 230 -24.33 9.08 14.82
N TYR A 231 -23.73 10.11 14.22
CA TYR A 231 -22.62 9.96 13.27
C TYR A 231 -21.41 9.27 13.91
N CYS A 232 -20.99 9.72 15.09
CA CYS A 232 -19.86 9.13 15.81
C CYS A 232 -20.14 7.69 16.23
N SER A 233 -21.36 7.35 16.65
CA SER A 233 -21.75 5.99 17.02
C SER A 233 -21.71 5.04 15.82
N LEU A 234 -22.34 5.42 14.70
CA LEU A 234 -22.32 4.64 13.45
C LEU A 234 -20.88 4.39 12.97
N LYS A 235 -20.03 5.42 13.06
CA LYS A 235 -18.62 5.35 12.70
C LYS A 235 -17.83 4.41 13.62
N ALA A 236 -18.06 4.50 14.94
CA ALA A 236 -17.43 3.63 15.93
C ALA A 236 -17.86 2.16 15.76
N ASP A 237 -19.13 1.88 15.45
CA ASP A 237 -19.61 0.53 15.16
C ASP A 237 -18.94 -0.09 13.92
N ILE A 238 -18.73 0.72 12.87
CA ILE A 238 -18.07 0.29 11.64
C ILE A 238 -16.58 0.02 11.88
N LEU A 239 -15.88 0.93 12.57
CA LEU A 239 -14.48 0.74 12.97
C LEU A 239 -14.35 -0.49 13.90
N GLY A 240 -15.29 -0.69 14.83
CA GLY A 240 -15.35 -1.86 15.69
C GLY A 240 -15.43 -3.17 14.90
N LYS A 241 -16.28 -3.23 13.85
CA LYS A 241 -16.37 -4.38 12.94
C LYS A 241 -15.07 -4.61 12.16
N VAL A 242 -14.42 -3.54 11.67
CA VAL A 242 -13.10 -3.66 11.01
C VAL A 242 -12.08 -4.26 11.98
N MET A 243 -11.92 -3.70 13.18
CA MET A 243 -10.89 -4.11 14.14
C MET A 243 -11.14 -5.49 14.78
N GLN A 244 -12.36 -6.02 14.71
CA GLN A 244 -12.68 -7.37 15.19
C GLN A 244 -12.16 -8.49 14.27
N CYS A 245 -11.84 -8.19 12.99
CA CYS A 245 -11.35 -9.16 12.01
C CYS A 245 -10.08 -9.88 12.50
N GLN A 246 -10.00 -11.20 12.31
CA GLN A 246 -8.85 -12.01 12.77
C GLN A 246 -7.58 -11.68 11.99
N TRP A 247 -7.70 -11.08 10.79
CA TRP A 247 -6.57 -10.60 10.02
C TRP A 247 -5.66 -9.62 10.79
N TRP A 248 -6.22 -8.71 11.60
CA TRP A 248 -5.44 -7.79 12.45
C TRP A 248 -4.63 -8.48 13.54
N LYS A 249 -4.95 -9.75 13.86
CA LYS A 249 -4.30 -10.53 14.93
C LYS A 249 -3.11 -11.36 14.42
N ARG A 250 -2.78 -11.28 13.12
CA ARG A 250 -1.62 -11.95 12.52
C ARG A 250 -0.36 -11.09 12.75
N VAL A 251 0.72 -11.72 13.22
CA VAL A 251 2.01 -11.03 13.50
C VAL A 251 2.59 -10.36 12.24
N TRP A 252 2.34 -10.93 11.06
CA TRP A 252 2.84 -10.43 9.78
C TRP A 252 2.09 -9.22 9.23
N THR A 253 0.91 -8.87 9.77
CA THR A 253 0.05 -7.78 9.26
C THR A 253 0.79 -6.43 9.20
N TRP A 254 1.70 -6.14 10.13
CA TRP A 254 2.51 -4.92 10.06
C TRP A 254 3.49 -4.89 8.87
N GLN A 255 4.06 -6.03 8.46
CA GLN A 255 4.90 -6.08 7.25
C GLN A 255 4.07 -5.91 5.99
N GLU A 256 2.86 -6.44 5.98
CA GLU A 256 1.91 -6.40 4.87
C GLU A 256 1.24 -5.03 4.70
N ILE A 257 1.20 -4.20 5.76
CA ILE A 257 0.72 -2.81 5.71
C ILE A 257 1.86 -1.81 5.42
N VAL A 258 3.00 -1.92 6.13
CA VAL A 258 4.00 -0.83 6.21
C VAL A 258 5.11 -0.93 5.15
N LEU A 259 5.39 -2.13 4.62
CA LEU A 259 6.47 -2.30 3.63
C LEU A 259 6.05 -2.02 2.17
N PRO A 260 4.84 -2.40 1.69
CA PRO A 260 4.38 -2.06 0.34
C PRO A 260 4.23 -0.56 0.15
N LYS A 261 4.48 -0.06 -1.06
CA LYS A 261 4.23 1.37 -1.37
C LYS A 261 2.74 1.73 -1.35
N LYS A 262 1.86 0.78 -1.68
CA LYS A 262 0.41 0.96 -1.69
C LYS A 262 -0.26 -0.30 -1.18
N VAL A 263 -1.27 -0.16 -0.34
CA VAL A 263 -2.03 -1.27 0.23
C VAL A 263 -3.52 -0.99 0.03
N MET A 264 -4.21 -1.89 -0.66
CA MET A 264 -5.67 -1.88 -0.74
C MET A 264 -6.25 -2.86 0.28
N VAL A 265 -7.33 -2.48 0.95
CA VAL A 265 -8.11 -3.36 1.81
C VAL A 265 -9.41 -3.71 1.10
N MET A 266 -9.77 -4.99 1.08
CA MET A 266 -11.04 -5.49 0.56
C MET A 266 -11.60 -6.61 1.44
N ALA A 267 -12.92 -6.79 1.43
CA ALA A 267 -13.55 -7.91 2.12
C ALA A 267 -13.22 -9.24 1.42
N GLU A 268 -12.93 -10.29 2.18
CA GLU A 268 -12.68 -11.62 1.59
C GLU A 268 -13.91 -12.23 0.91
N THR A 269 -15.10 -11.70 1.20
CA THR A 269 -16.40 -12.09 0.65
C THR A 269 -16.97 -11.08 -0.37
N ALA A 270 -16.16 -10.13 -0.86
CA ALA A 270 -16.60 -9.12 -1.80
C ALA A 270 -17.19 -9.76 -3.08
N VAL A 271 -18.39 -9.31 -3.48
CA VAL A 271 -19.15 -9.87 -4.62
C VAL A 271 -18.47 -9.53 -5.95
N ASP A 272 -17.91 -8.32 -6.01
CA ASP A 272 -17.07 -7.77 -7.07
C ASP A 272 -15.78 -7.17 -6.45
N ILE A 273 -14.93 -6.57 -7.29
CA ILE A 273 -13.65 -5.98 -6.91
C ILE A 273 -13.52 -4.50 -7.28
N PHE A 274 -14.64 -3.82 -7.60
CA PHE A 274 -14.62 -2.43 -8.02
C PHE A 274 -14.40 -1.47 -6.85
N ASP A 275 -14.06 -0.21 -7.14
CA ASP A 275 -13.69 0.84 -6.17
C ASP A 275 -14.67 1.04 -5.00
N SER A 276 -15.92 0.59 -5.10
CA SER A 276 -16.90 0.60 -4.00
C SER A 276 -16.60 -0.42 -2.90
N ASN A 277 -15.94 -1.53 -3.22
CA ASN A 277 -15.69 -2.68 -2.34
C ASN A 277 -14.21 -2.77 -1.89
N VAL A 278 -13.40 -1.78 -2.28
CA VAL A 278 -11.96 -1.69 -2.02
C VAL A 278 -11.65 -0.29 -1.49
N ILE A 279 -10.78 -0.17 -0.50
CA ILE A 279 -10.36 1.12 0.09
C ILE A 279 -8.84 1.16 0.24
N ASP A 280 -8.19 2.33 0.11
CA ASP A 280 -6.77 2.42 0.44
C ASP A 280 -6.56 2.25 1.96
N ALA A 281 -5.44 1.65 2.38
CA ALA A 281 -5.12 1.53 3.78
C ALA A 281 -4.95 2.91 4.45
N GLN A 282 -4.48 3.93 3.72
CA GLN A 282 -4.41 5.30 4.26
C GLN A 282 -5.81 5.90 4.44
N ASP A 283 -6.70 5.78 3.45
CA ASP A 283 -8.11 6.23 3.56
C ASP A 283 -8.82 5.59 4.77
N LEU A 284 -8.50 4.32 5.06
CA LEU A 284 -9.04 3.58 6.21
C LEU A 284 -8.46 4.06 7.56
N ILE A 285 -7.16 4.40 7.59
CA ILE A 285 -6.50 5.00 8.76
C ILE A 285 -7.04 6.40 9.02
N ASP A 286 -7.18 7.23 7.99
CA ASP A 286 -7.71 8.60 8.07
C ASP A 286 -9.19 8.61 8.46
N PHE A 287 -9.97 7.64 7.97
CA PHE A 287 -11.32 7.39 8.45
C PHE A 287 -11.31 7.07 9.97
N GLY A 288 -10.39 6.22 10.44
CA GLY A 288 -10.24 5.90 11.87
C GLY A 288 -9.80 7.09 12.74
N MET A 289 -8.80 7.85 12.31
CA MET A 289 -8.12 8.87 13.13
C MET A 289 -8.74 10.28 13.00
N GLY A 290 -9.39 10.60 11.89
CA GLY A 290 -9.78 11.95 11.49
C GLY A 290 -10.78 12.71 12.36
N ASP A 291 -11.27 12.12 13.45
CA ASP A 291 -12.16 12.79 14.42
C ASP A 291 -11.52 12.96 15.82
N VAL A 292 -10.43 12.23 16.13
CA VAL A 292 -9.74 12.28 17.44
C VAL A 292 -9.21 13.70 17.73
N ILE A 293 -8.79 14.40 16.67
CA ILE A 293 -8.30 15.80 16.69
C ILE A 293 -9.43 16.81 16.95
N HIS A 294 -10.70 16.45 16.71
CA HIS A 294 -11.84 17.33 16.93
C HIS A 294 -12.45 17.18 18.34
N VAL A 295 -12.47 15.96 18.90
CA VAL A 295 -12.93 15.74 20.28
C VAL A 295 -12.07 16.50 21.28
N SER A 296 -10.74 16.52 21.10
CA SER A 296 -9.84 17.31 21.96
C SER A 296 -10.16 18.81 21.93
N LYS A 297 -10.43 19.38 20.75
CA LYS A 297 -10.83 20.80 20.61
C LYS A 297 -12.18 21.10 21.27
N PHE A 298 -13.14 20.17 21.24
CA PHE A 298 -14.42 20.31 21.94
C PHE A 298 -14.30 20.20 23.47
N CYS A 299 -13.35 19.41 23.98
CA CYS A 299 -13.14 19.23 25.42
C CYS A 299 -12.39 20.40 26.09
N HIS A 300 -11.57 21.16 25.35
CA HIS A 300 -10.83 22.32 25.89
C HIS A 300 -11.58 23.67 25.71
N GLY A 301 -12.82 23.65 25.20
CA GLY A 301 -13.67 24.82 24.99
C GLY A 301 -14.70 25.07 26.11
N LYS A 302 -14.32 24.85 27.37
CA LYS A 302 -15.18 25.04 28.56
C LYS A 302 -14.39 25.58 29.75
#